data_AF-A0A3M2BKU2-F1
#
_entry.id   AF-A0A3M2BKU2-F1
#
_cell.length_a   1.000
_cell.length_b   1.000
_cell.length_c   1.000
_cell.angle_alpha   90.00
_cell.angle_beta   90.00
_cell.angle_gamma   90.00
#
_symmetry.space_group_name_H-M   'P 1'
#
loop_
_entity.id
_entity.type
_entity.pdbx_description
1 polymer ?
#
loop_
_entity_poly.entity_id
_entity_poly.type
_entity_poly.pdbx_seq_one_letter_code
_entity_poly.pdbx_strand_id
1 'polypeptide(L)'
;MLAAMLGPLPVRAAGGGAVGGEEALQDTVRSAAALEHALEAASSPESAERARAARALARHRPVDPRTLEALVALLEDPEDQVHVAALEALGR
;
A
#
# COMPACT_ATOMS: atom_id res chain seq x y z
N MET A 1 -50.32 37.83 30.08
CA MET A 1 -49.04 38.53 29.90
C MET A 1 -47.92 37.52 30.13
N LEU A 2 -47.24 37.13 29.05
CA LEU A 2 -46.16 36.13 29.02
C LEU A 2 -44.83 36.78 29.40
N ALA A 3 -44.14 36.25 30.42
CA ALA A 3 -42.72 36.49 30.63
C ALA A 3 -42.11 35.30 31.39
N ALA A 4 -41.40 34.43 30.67
CA ALA A 4 -40.45 33.49 31.24
C ALA A 4 -39.13 33.63 30.48
N MET A 5 -38.11 34.01 31.24
CA MET A 5 -36.74 34.30 30.85
C MET A 5 -35.89 33.01 30.84
N LEU A 6 -35.06 32.88 29.79
CA LEU A 6 -33.61 32.59 29.88
C LEU A 6 -33.08 31.17 30.20
N GLY A 7 -32.76 30.41 29.13
CA GLY A 7 -31.55 29.55 28.97
C GLY A 7 -31.50 28.16 29.66
N PRO A 8 -30.65 27.20 29.19
CA PRO A 8 -29.51 27.34 28.28
C PRO A 8 -29.59 26.53 26.97
N LEU A 9 -28.65 26.88 26.09
CA LEU A 9 -28.39 26.41 24.74
C LEU A 9 -28.11 24.90 24.66
N PRO A 10 -28.58 24.17 23.61
CA PRO A 10 -27.89 22.98 23.17
C PRO A 10 -26.61 23.39 22.43
N VAL A 11 -25.48 23.25 23.13
CA VAL A 11 -24.20 22.99 22.49
C VAL A 11 -24.34 21.69 21.70
N ARG A 12 -24.41 21.77 20.37
CA ARG A 12 -23.93 20.67 19.55
C ARG A 12 -22.79 21.18 18.70
N ALA A 13 -21.63 21.06 19.34
CA ALA A 13 -20.33 21.23 18.77
C ALA A 13 -20.23 20.52 17.42
N ALA A 14 -19.52 21.19 16.51
CA ALA A 14 -18.88 20.57 15.38
C ALA A 14 -18.17 19.27 15.80
N GLY A 15 -18.42 18.22 15.04
CA GLY A 15 -17.76 16.93 15.17
C GLY A 15 -17.65 16.31 13.78
N GLY A 16 -16.95 16.99 12.87
CA GLY A 16 -16.34 16.33 11.75
C GLY A 16 -15.23 15.43 12.29
N GLY A 17 -15.25 14.15 11.92
CA GLY A 17 -14.22 13.19 12.32
C GLY A 17 -14.77 11.85 12.77
N ALA A 18 -15.24 11.04 11.82
CA ALA A 18 -15.40 9.59 11.99
C ALA A 18 -15.71 8.90 10.64
N VAL A 19 -14.82 9.04 9.65
CA VAL A 19 -14.80 8.13 8.47
C VAL A 19 -13.41 7.51 8.23
N GLY A 20 -12.43 7.76 9.10
CA GLY A 20 -11.03 7.34 8.88
C GLY A 20 -10.67 5.94 9.35
N GLY A 21 -11.61 5.16 9.91
CA GLY A 21 -11.32 3.85 10.49
C GLY A 21 -11.45 2.70 9.49
N GLU A 22 -12.52 2.69 8.70
CA GLU A 22 -12.77 1.64 7.70
C GLU A 22 -11.95 1.81 6.43
N GLU A 23 -11.70 3.05 5.99
CA GLU A 23 -10.85 3.36 4.84
C GLU A 23 -9.40 2.92 5.06
N ALA A 24 -8.84 3.18 6.24
CA ALA A 24 -7.47 2.79 6.57
C ALA A 24 -7.28 1.26 6.57
N LEU A 25 -8.28 0.51 7.06
CA LEU A 25 -8.26 -0.95 7.04
C LEU A 25 -8.39 -1.49 5.60
N GLN A 26 -9.24 -0.89 4.77
CA GLN A 26 -9.35 -1.29 3.36
C GLN A 26 -8.07 -1.04 2.58
N ASP A 27 -7.38 0.07 2.83
CA ASP A 27 -6.14 0.43 2.14
C ASP A 27 -5.00 -0.52 2.53
N THR A 28 -4.91 -0.92 3.80
CA THR A 28 -3.94 -1.92 4.25
C THR A 28 -4.22 -3.32 3.68
N VAL A 29 -5.48 -3.77 3.62
CA VAL A 29 -5.87 -5.04 3.00
C VAL A 29 -5.57 -5.04 1.51
N ARG A 30 -5.86 -3.94 0.81
CA ARG A 30 -5.54 -3.78 -0.61
C ARG A 30 -4.03 -3.78 -0.84
N SER A 31 -3.25 -3.13 0.01
CA SER A 31 -1.78 -3.12 -0.08
C SER A 31 -1.20 -4.51 0.14
N ALA A 32 -1.71 -5.26 1.11
CA ALA A 32 -1.29 -6.63 1.37
C ALA A 32 -1.61 -7.55 0.18
N ALA A 33 -2.81 -7.45 -0.38
CA ALA A 33 -3.17 -8.23 -1.58
C ALA A 33 -2.31 -7.86 -2.80
N ALA A 34 -1.98 -6.58 -2.96
CA ALA A 34 -1.08 -6.13 -4.02
C ALA A 34 0.35 -6.65 -3.83
N LEU A 35 0.82 -6.77 -2.58
CA LEU A 35 2.12 -7.39 -2.27
C LEU A 35 2.13 -8.87 -2.65
N GLU A 36 1.12 -9.63 -2.24
CA GLU A 36 1.02 -11.07 -2.54
C GLU A 36 1.01 -11.29 -4.05
N HIS A 37 0.20 -10.53 -4.78
CA HIS A 37 0.15 -10.61 -6.24
C HIS A 37 1.48 -10.23 -6.90
N ALA A 38 2.22 -9.27 -6.34
CA ALA A 38 3.54 -8.92 -6.85
C ALA A 38 4.57 -10.04 -6.58
N LEU A 39 4.49 -10.71 -5.43
CA LEU A 39 5.35 -11.85 -5.11
C LEU A 39 5.07 -13.04 -6.03
N GLU A 40 3.81 -13.33 -6.34
CA GLU A 40 3.44 -14.35 -7.31
C GLU A 40 3.96 -14.01 -8.72
N ALA A 41 3.77 -12.76 -9.16
CA ALA A 41 4.22 -12.31 -10.46
C ALA A 41 5.76 -12.30 -10.61
N ALA A 42 6.51 -12.22 -9.50
CA ALA A 42 7.97 -12.36 -9.51
C ALA A 42 8.43 -13.76 -9.95
N SER A 43 7.57 -14.78 -9.85
CA SER A 43 7.83 -16.16 -10.31
C SER A 43 7.14 -16.47 -11.64
N SER A 44 6.58 -15.48 -12.33
CA SER A 44 5.89 -15.69 -13.60
C SER A 44 6.84 -16.17 -14.71
N PRO A 45 6.42 -17.06 -15.61
CA PRO A 45 7.19 -17.40 -16.80
C PRO A 45 7.46 -16.18 -17.70
N GLU A 46 6.58 -15.18 -17.67
CA GLU A 46 6.67 -13.98 -18.50
C GLU A 46 7.62 -12.95 -17.87
N SER A 47 8.72 -12.64 -18.57
CA SER A 47 9.73 -11.71 -18.06
C SER A 47 9.19 -10.29 -17.84
N ALA A 48 8.24 -9.85 -18.67
CA ALA A 48 7.56 -8.58 -18.49
C ALA A 48 6.75 -8.52 -17.17
N GLU A 49 6.17 -9.64 -16.74
CA GLU A 49 5.45 -9.72 -15.47
C GLU A 49 6.41 -9.69 -14.29
N ARG A 50 7.53 -10.42 -14.36
CA ARG A 50 8.59 -10.36 -13.35
C ARG A 50 9.19 -8.97 -13.19
N ALA A 51 9.43 -8.26 -14.30
CA ALA A 51 9.92 -6.88 -14.25
C ALA A 51 8.89 -5.90 -13.65
N ARG A 52 7.60 -6.11 -13.91
CA ARG A 52 6.51 -5.35 -13.26
C ARG A 52 6.43 -5.66 -11.77
N ALA A 53 6.60 -6.93 -11.39
CA ALA A 53 6.66 -7.35 -10.01
C ALA A 53 7.78 -6.63 -9.25
N ALA A 54 9.01 -6.62 -9.76
CA ALA A 54 10.12 -5.87 -9.16
C ALA A 54 9.76 -4.39 -8.89
N ARG A 55 9.14 -3.72 -9.88
CA ARG A 55 8.72 -2.33 -9.76
C ARG A 55 7.58 -2.11 -8.76
N ALA A 56 6.67 -3.08 -8.62
CA ALA A 56 5.57 -3.04 -7.67
C ALA A 56 6.08 -3.25 -6.24
N LEU A 57 6.95 -4.25 -6.05
CA LEU A 57 7.65 -4.55 -4.80
C LEU A 57 8.45 -3.33 -4.31
N ALA A 58 9.13 -2.61 -5.21
CA ALA A 58 9.85 -1.37 -4.89
C ALA A 58 8.96 -0.26 -4.30
N ARG A 59 7.68 -0.23 -4.65
CA ARG A 59 6.71 0.79 -4.20
C ARG A 59 6.01 0.38 -2.91
N HIS A 60 6.06 -0.90 -2.54
CA HIS A 60 5.45 -1.38 -1.32
C HIS A 60 6.18 -0.80 -0.10
N ARG A 61 5.43 -0.24 0.84
CA ARG A 61 5.93 0.24 2.13
C ARG A 61 4.94 -0.22 3.22
N PRO A 62 5.42 -0.73 4.36
CA PRO A 62 6.83 -0.99 4.71
C PRO A 62 7.47 -2.08 3.85
N VAL A 63 8.81 -2.07 3.78
CA VAL A 63 9.57 -3.11 3.10
C VAL A 63 9.57 -4.35 3.99
N ASP A 64 8.92 -5.43 3.51
CA ASP A 64 8.87 -6.74 4.16
C ASP A 64 10.14 -7.53 3.75
N PRO A 65 10.75 -8.33 4.65
CA PRO A 65 11.80 -9.28 4.28
C PRO A 65 11.51 -10.09 3.01
N ARG A 66 10.26 -10.54 2.81
CA ARG A 66 9.83 -11.27 1.61
C ARG A 66 9.99 -10.45 0.33
N THR A 67 9.77 -9.13 0.41
CA THR A 67 9.99 -8.20 -0.70
C THR A 67 11.47 -8.16 -1.07
N LEU A 68 12.37 -8.11 -0.08
CA LEU A 68 13.81 -8.10 -0.32
C LEU A 68 14.29 -9.42 -0.90
N GLU A 69 13.85 -10.55 -0.36
CA GLU A 69 14.18 -11.88 -0.88
C GLU A 69 13.75 -12.02 -2.35
N ALA A 70 12.53 -11.60 -2.67
CA ALA A 70 12.04 -11.62 -4.06
C ALA A 70 12.87 -10.69 -4.98
N LEU A 71 13.21 -9.48 -4.53
CA LEU A 71 14.04 -8.56 -5.32
C LEU A 71 15.46 -9.09 -5.53
N VAL A 72 16.05 -9.73 -4.51
CA VAL A 72 17.37 -10.38 -4.63
C VAL A 72 17.33 -11.54 -5.62
N ALA A 73 16.29 -12.37 -5.58
CA ALA A 73 16.12 -13.45 -6.56
C ALA A 73 16.01 -12.91 -8.00
N LEU A 74 15.32 -11.77 -8.19
CA LEU A 74 15.18 -11.12 -9.51
C LEU A 74 16.48 -10.47 -10.01
N LEU A 75 17.51 -10.28 -9.17
CA LEU A 75 18.85 -9.86 -9.63
C LEU A 75 19.57 -10.96 -10.40
N GLU A 76 19.24 -12.23 -10.12
CA GLU A 76 19.82 -13.38 -10.81
C GLU A 76 19.01 -13.77 -12.07
N ASP A 77 17.96 -13.02 -12.41
CA ASP A 77 17.14 -13.28 -13.57
C ASP A 77 17.95 -13.10 -14.87
N PRO A 78 17.89 -14.06 -15.81
CA PRO A 78 18.63 -13.97 -17.06
C PRO A 78 18.13 -12.87 -18.00
N GLU A 79 16.91 -12.35 -17.80
CA GLU A 79 16.40 -11.23 -18.59
C GLU A 79 16.92 -9.90 -18.05
N ASP A 80 17.66 -9.17 -18.89
CA ASP A 80 18.25 -7.86 -18.56
C ASP A 80 17.20 -6.87 -18.03
N GLN A 81 15.98 -6.88 -18.59
CA GLN A 81 14.91 -5.99 -18.15
C GLN A 81 14.46 -6.27 -16.70
N VAL A 82 14.47 -7.54 -16.29
CA VAL A 82 14.10 -7.97 -14.94
C VAL A 82 15.21 -7.62 -13.97
N HIS A 83 16.46 -7.95 -14.31
CA HIS A 83 17.64 -7.62 -13.52
C HIS A 83 17.75 -6.11 -13.28
N VAL A 84 17.64 -5.28 -14.32
CA VAL A 84 17.67 -3.81 -14.18
C VAL A 84 16.54 -3.31 -13.28
N ALA A 85 15.32 -3.85 -13.44
CA ALA A 85 14.19 -3.46 -12.59
C ALA A 85 14.42 -3.80 -11.11
N ALA A 86 15.07 -4.93 -10.82
CA ALA A 86 15.44 -5.33 -9.46
C ALA A 86 16.54 -4.45 -8.86
N LEU A 87 17.57 -4.08 -9.63
CA LEU A 87 18.60 -3.12 -9.20
C LEU A 87 18.00 -1.75 -8.89
N GLU A 88 17.14 -1.23 -9.77
CA GLU A 88 16.44 0.04 -9.54
C GLU A 88 15.54 -0.02 -8.29
N ALA A 89 14.89 -1.16 -8.06
CA ALA A 89 14.02 -1.37 -6.90
C ALA A 89 14.80 -1.33 -5.58
N LEU A 90 15.97 -1.97 -5.53
CA LEU A 90 16.83 -2.01 -4.34
C LEU A 90 17.54 -0.68 -4.07
N GLY A 91 17.72 0.16 -5.09
CA GLY A 91 18.32 1.49 -4.94
C GLY A 91 17.37 2.58 -4.42
N ARG A 92 16.09 2.28 -4.17
CA ARG A 92 15.04 3.23 -3.76
C ARG A 92 14.60 3.08 -2.29
#